data_AF-A0A0F9ELM9-F1
#
_entry.id   AF-A0A0F9ELM9-F1
#
_cell.length_a   1.000
_cell.length_b   1.000
_cell.length_c   1.000
_cell.angle_alpha   90.00
_cell.angle_beta   90.00
_cell.angle_gamma   90.00
#
_symmetry.space_group_name_H-M   'P 1'
#
loop_
_entity.id
_entity.type
_entity.pdbx_description
1 polymer ?
#
loop_
_entity_poly.entity_id
_entity_poly.type
_entity_poly.pdbx_seq_one_letter_code
_entity_poly.pdbx_strand_id
1 'polypeptide(L)'
;VFDLIRDDDGQVSKTLEFYLDNLESYQALIPSIAESLRFLKADLISQNIITMTLKPKNMVIQRFSEQTHCLIIDNIGNSDVLAISSYIAYFGRMKIERKWDKFKTLLLRQFSHKLAINDFIEQL
;
A
#
# COMPACT_ATOMS: atom_id res chain seq x y z
N VAL A 1 19.89 6.51 6.33
CA VAL A 1 19.01 7.31 7.20
C VAL A 1 17.68 6.57 7.26
N PHE A 2 17.21 6.19 8.44
CA PHE A 2 15.87 5.60 8.61
C PHE A 2 14.99 6.71 9.17
N ASP A 3 14.05 7.21 8.36
CA ASP A 3 13.09 8.21 8.81
C ASP A 3 11.93 7.53 9.54
N LEU A 4 11.67 7.97 10.77
CA LEU A 4 10.52 7.51 11.55
C LEU A 4 9.30 8.35 11.18
N ILE A 5 8.34 7.73 10.50
CA ILE A 5 7.09 8.39 10.13
C ILE A 5 6.22 8.54 11.38
N ARG A 6 5.70 9.75 11.58
CA ARG A 6 4.83 10.10 12.69
C ARG A 6 3.50 10.64 12.20
N ASP A 7 2.45 10.34 12.95
CA ASP A 7 1.13 10.94 12.78
C ASP A 7 1.17 12.42 13.19
N ASP A 8 0.11 13.17 12.89
CA ASP A 8 -0.02 14.58 13.25
C ASP A 8 0.01 14.85 14.77
N ASP A 9 -0.38 13.86 15.57
CA ASP A 9 -0.29 13.86 17.04
C ASP A 9 1.12 13.54 17.57
N GLY A 10 2.09 13.30 16.70
CA GLY A 10 3.48 12.99 17.03
C GLY A 10 3.74 11.52 17.38
N GLN A 11 2.73 10.66 17.39
CA GLN A 11 2.88 9.23 17.60
C GLN A 11 3.51 8.54 16.38
N VAL A 12 4.11 7.36 16.60
CA VAL A 12 4.66 6.57 15.49
C VAL A 12 3.51 6.01 14.65
N SER A 13 3.54 6.31 13.35
CA SER A 13 2.56 5.80 12.39
C SER A 13 2.63 4.28 12.30
N LYS A 14 1.46 3.63 12.21
CA LYS A 14 1.36 2.17 12.25
C LYS A 14 1.37 1.58 10.85
N THR A 15 1.79 0.32 10.74
CA THR A 15 1.81 -0.39 9.46
C THR A 15 0.39 -0.66 8.96
N LEU A 16 0.22 -0.83 7.65
CA LEU A 16 -1.05 -1.33 7.09
C LEU A 16 -1.41 -2.69 7.69
N GLU A 17 -0.41 -3.55 7.94
CA GLU A 17 -0.61 -4.84 8.63
C GLU A 17 -1.31 -4.67 9.98
N PHE A 18 -0.88 -3.70 10.79
CA PHE A 18 -1.51 -3.42 12.08
C PHE A 18 -3.01 -3.10 11.93
N TYR A 19 -3.40 -2.28 10.94
CA TYR A 19 -4.81 -1.93 10.74
C TYR A 19 -5.62 -3.12 10.24
N LEU A 20 -5.06 -3.95 9.35
CA LEU A 20 -5.74 -5.14 8.83
C LEU A 20 -5.86 -6.24 9.89
N ASP A 21 -4.89 -6.40 10.77
CA ASP A 21 -4.97 -7.30 11.94
C ASP A 21 -6.00 -6.83 12.97
N ASN A 22 -6.40 -5.56 12.95
CA ASN A 22 -7.35 -4.96 13.88
C ASN A 22 -8.55 -4.32 13.14
N LEU A 23 -8.91 -4.87 11.99
CA LEU A 23 -9.87 -4.29 11.05
C LEU A 23 -11.20 -3.89 11.72
N GLU A 24 -11.71 -4.74 12.61
CA GLU A 24 -12.95 -4.54 13.34
C GLU A 24 -12.89 -3.34 14.30
N SER A 25 -11.73 -3.09 14.91
CA SER A 25 -11.51 -1.97 15.82
C SER A 25 -11.31 -0.64 15.09
N TYR A 26 -11.01 -0.67 13.79
CA TYR A 26 -10.66 0.51 12.98
C TYR A 26 -11.57 0.70 11.77
N GLN A 27 -12.78 0.14 11.78
CA GLN A 27 -13.71 0.16 10.64
C GLN A 27 -13.95 1.56 10.08
N ALA A 28 -14.00 2.59 10.93
CA ALA A 28 -14.17 3.99 10.52
C ALA A 28 -13.00 4.56 9.69
N LEU A 29 -11.78 4.02 9.84
CA LEU A 29 -10.60 4.45 9.07
C LEU A 29 -10.46 3.72 7.74
N ILE A 30 -11.13 2.59 7.56
CA ILE A 30 -10.98 1.72 6.39
C ILE A 30 -11.22 2.45 5.06
N PRO A 31 -12.25 3.30 4.90
CA PRO A 31 -12.45 4.05 3.66
C PRO A 31 -11.27 4.98 3.32
N SER A 32 -10.74 5.69 4.33
CA SER A 32 -9.59 6.59 4.15
C SER A 32 -8.32 5.80 3.82
N ILE A 33 -8.10 4.66 4.47
CA ILE A 33 -6.97 3.78 4.17
C ILE A 33 -7.05 3.24 2.74
N ALA A 34 -8.22 2.78 2.31
CA ALA A 34 -8.43 2.31 0.95
C ALA A 34 -8.19 3.43 -0.07
N GLU A 35 -8.64 4.65 0.22
CA GLU A 35 -8.37 5.83 -0.59
C GLU A 35 -6.88 6.14 -0.70
N SER A 36 -6.16 6.15 0.42
CA SER A 36 -4.71 6.36 0.43
C SER A 36 -3.94 5.31 -0.39
N LEU A 37 -4.43 4.06 -0.41
CA LEU A 37 -3.87 2.99 -1.24
C LEU A 37 -4.15 3.18 -2.73
N ARG A 38 -5.36 3.65 -3.10
CA ARG A 38 -5.68 4.00 -4.49
C ARG A 38 -4.81 5.15 -4.98
N PHE A 39 -4.60 6.17 -4.14
CA PHE A 39 -3.68 7.27 -4.46
C PHE A 39 -2.25 6.78 -4.65
N LEU A 40 -1.74 5.94 -3.74
CA LEU A 40 -0.43 5.33 -3.88
C LEU A 40 -0.31 4.54 -5.20
N LYS A 41 -1.31 3.73 -5.56
CA LYS A 41 -1.33 3.01 -6.84
C LYS A 41 -1.25 3.96 -8.02
N ALA A 42 -2.06 5.03 -8.01
CA ALA A 42 -2.08 6.04 -9.06
C ALA A 42 -0.71 6.72 -9.21
N ASP A 43 -0.05 7.05 -8.09
CA ASP A 43 1.30 7.64 -8.07
C ASP A 43 2.37 6.69 -8.61
N LEU A 44 2.32 5.41 -8.23
CA LEU A 44 3.23 4.40 -8.79
C LEU A 44 3.09 4.31 -10.32
N ILE A 45 1.86 4.34 -10.84
CA ILE A 45 1.59 4.29 -12.29
C ILE A 45 2.05 5.58 -12.97
N SER A 46 1.70 6.75 -12.43
CA SER A 46 1.99 8.04 -13.05
C SER A 46 3.49 8.33 -13.11
N GLN A 47 4.24 7.91 -12.08
CA GLN A 47 5.69 8.08 -12.01
C GLN A 47 6.48 6.87 -12.54
N ASN A 48 5.80 5.84 -13.05
CA ASN A 48 6.41 4.60 -13.50
C ASN A 48 7.34 3.93 -12.45
N ILE A 49 6.95 4.00 -11.18
CA ILE A 49 7.72 3.44 -10.06
C ILE A 49 7.36 1.96 -9.88
N ILE A 50 8.31 1.09 -10.22
CA ILE A 50 8.17 -0.35 -10.08
C ILE A 50 8.83 -0.79 -8.77
N THR A 51 8.03 -1.26 -7.82
CA THR A 51 8.51 -1.76 -6.53
C THR A 51 8.86 -3.25 -6.60
N MET A 52 9.67 -3.78 -5.67
CA MET A 52 10.00 -5.21 -5.63
C MET A 52 8.77 -6.05 -5.28
N THR A 53 8.17 -5.82 -4.12
CA THR A 53 6.96 -6.50 -3.66
C THR A 53 6.25 -5.62 -2.65
N LEU A 54 4.95 -5.38 -2.86
CA LEU A 54 4.10 -4.72 -1.88
C LEU A 54 3.72 -5.71 -0.80
N LYS A 55 3.91 -5.34 0.46
CA LYS A 55 3.51 -6.12 1.64
C LYS A 55 2.97 -5.17 2.71
N PRO A 56 1.89 -5.54 3.44
CA PRO A 56 1.28 -4.68 4.45
C PRO A 56 2.24 -4.20 5.53
N LYS A 57 3.18 -5.06 5.94
CA LYS A 57 4.21 -4.72 6.93
C LYS A 57 5.26 -3.70 6.46
N ASN A 58 5.40 -3.52 5.16
CA ASN A 58 6.33 -2.56 4.53
C ASN A 58 5.64 -1.26 4.13
N MET A 59 4.39 -1.09 4.55
CA MET A 59 3.54 0.05 4.24
C MET A 59 3.08 0.64 5.55
N VAL A 60 3.18 1.96 5.69
CA VAL A 60 2.77 2.71 6.87
C VAL A 60 1.59 3.59 6.51
N ILE A 61 0.61 3.64 7.39
CA ILE A 61 -0.51 4.57 7.30
C ILE A 61 -0.19 5.73 8.23
N GLN A 62 0.16 6.86 7.63
CA GLN A 62 0.34 8.11 8.35
C GLN A 62 -0.99 8.81 8.48
N ARG A 63 -1.36 9.18 9.71
CA ARG A 63 -2.64 9.83 10.00
C ARG A 63 -2.46 11.34 10.13
N PHE A 64 -3.39 12.05 9.53
CA PHE A 64 -3.62 13.48 9.70
C PHE A 64 -5.07 13.70 10.14
N SER A 65 -5.37 14.91 10.62
CA SER A 65 -6.68 15.28 11.16
C SER A 65 -7.86 14.91 10.27
N GLU A 66 -7.70 14.99 8.94
CA GLU A 66 -8.78 14.74 7.97
C GLU A 66 -8.46 13.67 6.91
N GLN A 67 -7.23 13.15 6.88
CA GLN A 67 -6.80 12.24 5.82
C GLN A 67 -5.75 11.24 6.29
N THR A 68 -5.56 10.18 5.51
CA THR A 68 -4.47 9.22 5.72
C THR A 68 -3.61 9.13 4.47
N HIS A 69 -2.30 8.96 4.66
CA HIS A 69 -1.37 8.70 3.57
C HIS A 69 -0.79 7.29 3.73
N CYS A 70 -0.70 6.57 2.62
CA CYS A 70 -0.01 5.29 2.57
C CYS A 70 1.41 5.47 2.02
N LEU A 71 2.40 5.12 2.83
CA LEU A 71 3.81 5.27 2.52
C LEU A 71 4.49 3.91 2.48
N ILE A 72 5.33 3.67 1.47
CA ILE A 72 6.16 2.46 1.40
C ILE A 72 7.47 2.76 2.14
N ILE A 73 7.77 2.03 3.20
CA ILE A 73 8.94 2.26 4.06
C ILE A 73 10.11 1.31 3.79
N ASP A 74 9.86 0.26 3.02
CA ASP A 74 10.88 -0.71 2.63
C ASP A 74 10.48 -1.34 1.29
N ASN A 75 11.45 -1.89 0.56
CA ASN A 75 11.27 -2.52 -0.76
C ASN A 75 10.84 -1.55 -1.88
N ILE A 76 11.14 -0.26 -1.71
CA ILE A 76 11.25 0.69 -2.82
C ILE A 76 12.55 0.38 -3.57
N GLY A 77 12.42 -0.28 -4.71
CA GLY A 77 13.54 -0.67 -5.55
C GLY A 77 13.08 -1.53 -6.71
N ASN A 78 13.70 -1.35 -7.87
CA ASN A 78 13.45 -2.18 -9.04
C ASN A 78 14.42 -3.36 -9.04
N SER A 79 13.93 -4.60 -8.97
CA SER A 79 14.76 -5.81 -9.14
C SER A 79 14.81 -6.29 -10.59
N ASP A 80 14.33 -5.49 -11.55
CA ASP A 80 14.38 -5.86 -12.96
C ASP A 80 15.84 -5.91 -13.44
N VAL A 81 16.25 -7.07 -13.95
CA VAL A 81 17.56 -7.32 -14.58
C VAL A 81 17.76 -6.46 -15.85
N LEU A 82 16.67 -5.93 -16.43
CA LEU A 82 16.67 -5.08 -17.63
C LEU A 82 15.77 -3.84 -17.40
N ALA A 83 16.33 -2.64 -17.48
CA ALA A 83 15.65 -1.36 -17.27
C ALA A 83 14.60 -0.98 -18.33
N ILE A 84 14.23 -1.89 -19.24
CA ILE A 84 13.30 -1.63 -20.36
C ILE A 84 11.92 -1.17 -19.86
N SER A 85 11.46 -1.68 -18.71
CA SER A 85 10.22 -1.26 -18.06
C SER A 85 10.30 0.14 -17.43
N SER A 86 11.50 0.66 -17.18
CA SER A 86 11.72 2.05 -16.75
C SER A 86 11.67 3.03 -17.93
N TYR A 87 12.01 2.58 -19.14
CA TYR A 87 12.00 3.41 -20.36
C TYR A 87 10.67 3.39 -21.12
N ILE A 88 9.90 2.30 -21.04
CA ILE A 88 8.61 2.16 -21.72
C ILE A 88 7.50 2.08 -20.68
N ALA A 89 6.78 3.20 -20.51
CA ALA A 89 5.71 3.35 -19.52
C ALA A 89 4.59 2.28 -19.65
N TYR A 90 4.32 1.79 -20.87
CA TYR A 90 3.35 0.73 -21.08
C TYR A 90 3.69 -0.56 -20.32
N PHE A 91 4.93 -1.05 -20.46
CA PHE A 91 5.38 -2.26 -19.76
C PHE A 91 5.51 -2.03 -18.25
N GLY A 92 5.91 -0.83 -17.83
CA GLY A 92 5.95 -0.47 -16.43
C GLY A 92 4.56 -0.49 -15.79
N ARG A 93 3.56 0.14 -16.42
CA ARG A 93 2.15 0.07 -15.99
C ARG A 93 1.67 -1.38 -15.85
N MET A 94 1.88 -2.22 -16.86
CA MET A 94 1.51 -3.64 -16.78
C MET A 94 2.17 -4.36 -15.61
N LYS A 95 3.45 -4.07 -15.32
CA LYS A 95 4.16 -4.66 -14.17
C LYS A 95 3.59 -4.17 -12.84
N ILE A 96 3.25 -2.90 -12.73
CA ILE A 96 2.66 -2.29 -11.53
C ILE A 96 1.29 -2.89 -11.27
N GLU A 97 0.39 -2.93 -12.27
CA GLU A 97 -0.94 -3.53 -12.15
C GLU A 97 -0.85 -5.00 -11.70
N ARG A 98 0.01 -5.80 -12.34
CA ARG A 98 0.23 -7.20 -11.94
C ARG A 98 0.74 -7.34 -10.51
N LYS A 99 1.60 -6.43 -10.03
CA LYS A 99 2.07 -6.42 -8.63
C LYS A 99 0.96 -6.00 -7.68
N TRP A 100 0.09 -5.08 -8.09
CA TRP A 100 -1.09 -4.68 -7.33
C TRP A 100 -2.09 -5.83 -7.18
N ASP A 101 -2.36 -6.59 -8.24
CA ASP A 101 -3.24 -7.76 -8.16
C ASP A 101 -2.66 -8.84 -7.23
N LYS A 102 -1.35 -9.10 -7.33
CA LYS A 102 -0.65 -9.98 -6.38
C LYS A 102 -0.75 -9.49 -4.95
N PHE A 103 -0.69 -8.19 -4.73
CA PHE A 103 -0.87 -7.58 -3.42
C PHE A 103 -2.29 -7.83 -2.89
N LYS A 104 -3.34 -7.58 -3.68
CA LYS A 104 -4.73 -7.91 -3.32
C LYS A 104 -4.92 -9.40 -2.99
N THR A 105 -4.36 -10.30 -3.80
CA THR A 105 -4.38 -11.75 -3.50
C THR A 105 -3.66 -12.08 -2.20
N LEU A 106 -2.53 -11.43 -1.92
CA LEU A 106 -1.79 -11.59 -0.67
C LEU A 106 -2.64 -11.13 0.52
N LEU A 107 -3.30 -9.97 0.43
CA LEU A 107 -4.20 -9.47 1.45
C LEU A 107 -5.33 -10.45 1.73
N LEU A 108 -6.01 -10.92 0.69
CA LEU A 108 -7.11 -11.87 0.81
C LEU A 108 -6.66 -13.15 1.51
N ARG A 109 -5.48 -13.66 1.17
CA ARG A 109 -4.94 -14.89 1.77
C ARG A 109 -4.52 -14.69 3.22
N GLN A 110 -3.86 -13.58 3.55
CA GLN A 110 -3.31 -13.34 4.87
C GLN A 110 -4.39 -12.97 5.90
N PHE A 111 -5.40 -12.22 5.49
CA PHE A 111 -6.45 -11.70 6.37
C PHE A 111 -7.82 -12.33 6.08
N SER A 112 -7.87 -13.52 5.49
CA SER A 112 -9.12 -14.23 5.13
C SER A 112 -10.07 -14.47 6.31
N HIS A 113 -9.54 -14.46 7.54
CA HIS A 113 -10.29 -14.64 8.78
C HIS A 113 -10.95 -13.34 9.30
N LYS A 114 -10.72 -12.20 8.63
CA LYS A 114 -11.31 -10.90 8.96
C LYS A 114 -12.61 -10.70 8.20
N LEU A 115 -13.69 -10.37 8.90
CA LEU A 115 -15.03 -10.35 8.30
C LEU A 115 -15.17 -9.34 7.15
N ALA A 116 -14.52 -8.17 7.27
CA ALA A 116 -14.62 -7.09 6.27
C ALA A 116 -13.42 -7.02 5.30
N ILE A 117 -12.62 -8.09 5.17
CA ILE A 117 -11.47 -8.08 4.26
C ILE A 117 -11.86 -8.02 2.78
N ASN A 118 -12.95 -8.70 2.40
CA ASN A 118 -13.41 -8.70 1.01
C ASN A 118 -13.89 -7.30 0.62
N ASP A 119 -14.73 -6.69 1.45
CA ASP A 119 -15.22 -5.32 1.26
C ASP A 119 -14.08 -4.30 1.18
N PHE A 120 -13.00 -4.51 1.96
CA PHE A 120 -11.80 -3.68 1.87
C PHE A 120 -11.08 -3.84 0.54
N ILE A 121 -10.87 -5.08 0.07
CA ILE A 121 -10.16 -5.37 -1.18
C ILE A 121 -10.93 -4.89 -2.41
N GLU A 122 -12.26 -4.93 -2.38
CA GLU A 122 -13.10 -4.39 -3.46
C GLU A 122 -12.96 -2.87 -3.63
N GLN A 123 -12.49 -2.16 -2.60
CA GLN A 123 -12.19 -0.73 -2.67
C GLN A 123 -10.81 -0.42 -3.27
N LEU A 124 -9.97 -1.41 -3.63
CA LEU A 124 -8.57 -1.26 -4.10
C LEU A 124 -8.35 -1.51 -5.60
#